data_AF-A0A822AY23-F1
#
_entry.id   AF-A0A822AY23-F1
#
_cell.length_a   1.000
_cell.length_b   1.000
_cell.length_c   1.000
_cell.angle_alpha   90.00
_cell.angle_beta   90.00
_cell.angle_gamma   90.00
#
_symmetry.space_group_name_H-M   'P 1'
#
loop_
_entity.id
_entity.type
_entity.pdbx_description
1 polymer ?
#
loop_
_entity_poly.entity_id
_entity_poly.type
_entity_poly.pdbx_seq_one_letter_code
_entity_poly.pdbx_strand_id
1 'polypeptide(L)'
;MSEPLKRVAIVGSGNWGSTIAKIVGTNILKFNTFENEIRMYVYEEIINGRKLTEIINQEHENTKYLPGHKFPPNVVAYPDVVEAVKDADILLFIIPHQFVERI
;
A
#
# COMPACT_ATOMS: atom_id res chain seq x y z
N MET A 1 7.21 28.79 -8.75
CA MET A 1 7.59 27.51 -8.11
C MET A 1 6.52 26.50 -8.47
N SER A 2 6.87 25.30 -8.95
CA SER A 2 5.88 24.23 -9.15
C SER A 2 5.36 23.77 -7.80
N GLU A 3 4.08 23.35 -7.72
CA GLU A 3 3.58 22.72 -6.50
C GLU A 3 4.39 21.46 -6.15
N PRO A 4 4.61 21.17 -4.86
CA PRO A 4 5.26 19.92 -4.44
C PRO A 4 4.42 18.70 -4.87
N LEU A 5 5.10 17.60 -5.18
CA LEU A 5 4.45 16.34 -5.51
C LEU A 5 3.73 15.78 -4.27
N LYS A 6 2.52 15.24 -4.48
CA LYS A 6 1.69 14.69 -3.40
C LYS A 6 2.07 13.25 -3.11
N ARG A 7 2.24 12.93 -1.83
CA ARG A 7 2.49 11.58 -1.32
C ARG A 7 1.18 10.90 -0.96
N VAL A 8 1.03 9.64 -1.38
CA VAL A 8 -0.18 8.84 -1.13
C VAL A 8 0.20 7.64 -0.28
N ALA A 9 -0.54 7.42 0.81
CA ALA A 9 -0.43 6.22 1.63
C ALA A 9 -1.77 5.49 1.74
N ILE A 10 -1.71 4.17 1.76
CA ILE A 10 -2.84 3.26 1.90
C ILE A 10 -2.76 2.61 3.26
N VAL A 11 -3.82 2.74 4.05
CA VAL A 11 -3.98 2.04 5.33
C VAL A 11 -4.92 0.86 5.10
N GLY A 12 -4.35 -0.34 4.96
CA GLY A 12 -5.10 -1.58 4.81
C GLY A 12 -4.67 -2.45 3.64
N SER A 13 -4.59 -3.75 3.89
CA SER A 13 -3.99 -4.73 2.97
C SER A 13 -4.84 -5.96 2.67
N GLY A 14 -6.14 -5.91 2.99
CA GLY A 14 -7.09 -6.95 2.59
C GLY A 14 -7.28 -7.03 1.07
N ASN A 15 -8.23 -7.85 0.62
CA ASN A 15 -8.50 -8.03 -0.82
C ASN A 15 -8.79 -6.68 -1.51
N TRP A 16 -9.70 -5.88 -0.94
CA TRP A 16 -10.03 -4.57 -1.52
C TRP A 16 -8.89 -3.55 -1.38
N GLY A 17 -8.17 -3.53 -0.25
CA GLY A 17 -6.98 -2.69 -0.08
C GLY A 17 -5.90 -2.98 -1.13
N SER A 18 -5.65 -4.27 -1.40
CA SER A 18 -4.72 -4.73 -2.44
C SER A 18 -5.18 -4.35 -3.85
N THR A 19 -6.49 -4.47 -4.12
CA THR A 19 -7.06 -4.06 -5.41
C THR A 19 -6.88 -2.56 -5.65
N ILE A 20 -7.14 -1.74 -4.63
CA ILE A 20 -6.96 -0.30 -4.71
C ILE A 20 -5.48 0.07 -4.83
N ALA A 21 -4.58 -0.60 -4.10
CA ALA A 21 -3.14 -0.40 -4.23
C ALA A 21 -2.66 -0.61 -5.67
N LYS A 22 -3.15 -1.65 -6.34
CA LYS A 22 -2.87 -1.90 -7.76
C LYS A 22 -3.36 -0.76 -8.66
N ILE A 23 -4.60 -0.32 -8.48
CA ILE A 23 -5.23 0.73 -9.31
C ILE A 23 -4.53 2.07 -9.10
N VAL A 24 -4.35 2.48 -7.85
CA VAL A 24 -3.72 3.77 -7.47
C VAL A 24 -2.26 3.78 -7.89
N GLY A 25 -1.51 2.71 -7.61
CA GLY A 25 -0.12 2.59 -8.03
C GLY A 25 0.05 2.72 -9.55
N THR A 26 -0.89 2.15 -10.33
CA THR A 26 -0.90 2.27 -11.79
C THR A 26 -1.24 3.68 -12.26
N ASN A 27 -2.16 4.37 -11.57
CA ASN A 27 -2.58 5.70 -11.97
C ASN A 27 -1.52 6.75 -11.67
N ILE A 28 -0.86 6.68 -10.51
CA ILE A 28 0.16 7.66 -10.11
C ILE A 28 1.30 7.77 -11.12
N LEU A 29 1.71 6.65 -11.70
CA LEU A 29 2.75 6.64 -12.75
C LEU A 29 2.36 7.40 -14.03
N LYS A 30 1.08 7.77 -14.20
CA LYS A 30 0.57 8.52 -15.35
C LYS A 30 0.47 10.02 -15.09
N PHE A 31 0.63 10.47 -13.85
CA PHE A 31 0.42 11.85 -13.44
C PHE A 31 1.66 12.41 -12.75
N ASN A 32 2.09 13.58 -13.19
CA ASN A 32 3.23 14.34 -12.69
C ASN A 32 2.86 15.26 -11.50
N THR A 33 1.79 14.92 -10.79
CA THR A 33 1.32 15.60 -9.56
C THR A 33 1.66 14.81 -8.30
N PHE A 34 2.08 13.55 -8.43
CA PHE A 34 2.28 12.64 -7.30
C PHE A 34 3.73 12.14 -7.24
N GLU A 35 4.17 11.82 -6.03
CA GLU A 35 5.36 10.99 -5.85
C GLU A 35 5.05 9.58 -6.36
N ASN A 36 6.05 8.93 -6.99
CA ASN A 36 5.82 7.63 -7.61
C ASN A 36 5.51 6.54 -6.58
N GLU A 37 6.18 6.56 -5.43
CA GLU A 37 6.04 5.55 -4.38
C GLU A 37 4.67 5.62 -3.71
N ILE A 38 3.98 4.47 -3.68
CA ILE A 38 2.81 4.21 -2.86
C ILE A 38 3.24 3.43 -1.63
N ARG A 39 3.05 4.02 -0.45
CA ARG A 39 3.24 3.33 0.81
C ARG A 39 1.95 2.64 1.22
N MET A 40 2.02 1.35 1.51
CA MET A 40 0.88 0.55 1.89
C MET A 40 1.14 -0.07 3.25
N TYR A 41 0.37 0.32 4.27
CA TYR A 41 0.37 -0.37 5.55
C TYR A 41 -0.24 -1.76 5.39
N VAL A 42 0.57 -2.76 5.73
CA VAL A 42 0.21 -4.17 5.73
C VAL A 42 0.40 -4.67 7.15
N TYR A 43 -0.71 -5.06 7.79
CA TYR A 43 -0.61 -5.73 9.09
C TYR A 43 0.25 -6.99 8.92
N GLU A 44 1.29 -7.11 9.73
CA GLU A 44 2.32 -8.12 9.51
C GLU A 44 1.80 -9.53 9.83
N GLU A 45 1.98 -10.43 8.88
CA GLU A 45 1.57 -11.83 8.98
C GLU A 45 2.67 -12.74 8.41
N ILE A 46 2.77 -13.96 8.93
CA ILE A 46 3.72 -14.96 8.45
C ILE A 46 3.02 -15.91 7.48
N ILE A 47 3.45 -15.91 6.21
CA ILE A 47 2.95 -16.77 5.15
C ILE A 47 4.09 -17.69 4.71
N ASN A 48 3.92 -19.00 4.90
CA ASN A 48 4.94 -20.01 4.55
C ASN A 48 6.34 -19.69 5.10
N GLY A 49 6.42 -19.14 6.32
CA GLY A 49 7.68 -18.79 6.99
C GLY A 49 8.28 -17.44 6.59
N ARG A 50 7.64 -16.65 5.72
CA ARG A 50 8.08 -15.31 5.30
C ARG A 50 7.09 -14.25 5.75
N LYS A 51 7.56 -13.03 6.00
CA LYS A 51 6.69 -11.89 6.29
C LYS A 51 5.87 -11.51 5.05
N LEU A 52 4.60 -11.19 5.22
CA LEU A 52 3.74 -10.78 4.10
C LEU A 52 4.27 -9.50 3.45
N THR A 53 4.82 -8.57 4.22
CA THR A 53 5.48 -7.37 3.68
C THR A 53 6.68 -7.71 2.79
N GLU A 54 7.52 -8.67 3.19
CA GLU A 54 8.66 -9.15 2.40
C GLU A 54 8.20 -9.83 1.10
N ILE A 55 7.15 -10.66 1.17
CA ILE A 55 6.55 -11.29 -0.01
C ILE A 55 6.04 -10.22 -0.98
N ILE A 56 5.26 -9.25 -0.49
CA ILE A 56 4.72 -8.18 -1.34
C ILE A 56 5.85 -7.36 -1.96
N ASN A 57 6.87 -6.98 -1.20
CA ASN A 57 7.97 -6.16 -1.72
C ASN A 57 8.88 -6.89 -2.71
N GLN A 58 9.01 -8.22 -2.60
CA GLN A 58 9.87 -9.02 -3.48
C GLN A 58 9.12 -9.53 -4.72
N GLU A 59 7.87 -9.93 -4.57
CA GLU A 59 7.09 -10.59 -5.62
C GLU A 59 6.10 -9.62 -6.29
N HIS A 60 5.93 -8.43 -5.70
CA HIS A 60 4.91 -7.46 -6.05
C HIS A 60 3.51 -8.09 -6.08
N GLU A 61 3.20 -8.92 -5.10
CA GLU A 61 1.91 -9.62 -5.03
C GLU A 61 1.51 -9.88 -3.58
N ASN A 62 0.25 -9.63 -3.26
CA ASN A 62 -0.34 -10.07 -1.99
C ASN A 62 -0.91 -11.49 -2.17
N THR A 63 -0.04 -12.48 -2.03
CA THR A 63 -0.36 -13.90 -2.29
C THR A 63 -1.46 -14.46 -1.38
N LYS A 64 -1.76 -13.81 -0.26
CA LYS A 64 -2.84 -14.19 0.65
C LYS A 64 -4.19 -13.57 0.26
N TYR A 65 -4.22 -12.27 0.04
CA TYR A 65 -5.48 -11.52 -0.07
C TYR A 65 -5.89 -11.19 -1.50
N LEU A 66 -4.97 -11.24 -2.46
CA LEU A 66 -5.22 -10.99 -3.88
C LEU A 66 -4.30 -11.83 -4.79
N PRO A 67 -4.38 -13.17 -4.72
CA PRO A 67 -3.51 -14.07 -5.47
C PRO A 67 -3.69 -13.93 -6.99
N GLY A 68 -2.60 -14.07 -7.73
CA GLY A 68 -2.55 -13.98 -9.20
C GLY A 68 -2.54 -12.55 -9.76
N HIS A 69 -2.49 -11.54 -8.88
CA HIS A 69 -2.56 -10.14 -9.30
C HIS A 69 -1.38 -9.33 -8.79
N LYS A 70 -0.43 -9.09 -9.68
CA LYS A 70 0.74 -8.25 -9.36
C LYS A 70 0.39 -6.78 -9.21
N PHE A 71 1.00 -6.16 -8.21
CA PHE A 71 1.11 -4.72 -8.02
C PHE A 71 2.14 -4.15 -8.99
N PRO A 72 2.01 -2.86 -9.35
CA PRO A 72 3.10 -2.15 -10.01
C PRO A 72 4.27 -1.97 -9.03
N PRO A 73 5.52 -1.82 -9.52
CA PRO A 73 6.73 -1.87 -8.70
C PRO A 73 6.86 -0.71 -7.71
N ASN A 74 6.04 0.33 -7.87
CA ASN A 74 6.01 1.49 -7.00
C ASN A 74 5.11 1.32 -5.77
N VAL A 75 4.44 0.18 -5.60
CA VAL A 75 3.72 -0.14 -4.35
C VAL A 75 4.67 -0.83 -3.38
N VAL A 76 4.90 -0.21 -2.23
CA VAL A 76 5.82 -0.66 -1.19
C VAL A 76 5.03 -0.94 0.09
N ALA A 77 5.16 -2.17 0.60
CA ALA A 77 4.52 -2.63 1.82
C ALA A 77 5.34 -2.27 3.06
N TYR A 78 4.66 -1.71 4.07
CA TYR A 78 5.21 -1.32 5.36
C TYR A 78 4.46 -2.03 6.49
N PRO A 79 5.16 -2.64 7.46
CA PRO A 79 4.52 -3.30 8.62
C PRO A 79 4.14 -2.34 9.74
N ASP A 80 4.69 -1.13 9.74
CA ASP A 80 4.41 -0.10 10.73
C ASP A 80 3.54 0.98 10.09
N VAL A 81 2.40 1.27 10.72
CA VAL A 81 1.43 2.24 10.18
C VAL A 81 1.96 3.66 10.26
N VAL A 82 2.72 4.01 11.30
CA VAL A 82 3.26 5.37 11.49
C VAL A 82 4.27 5.69 10.39
N GLU A 83 5.16 4.76 10.06
CA GLU A 83 6.10 4.89 8.95
C GLU A 83 5.40 4.86 7.58
N ALA A 84 4.36 4.04 7.42
CA ALA A 84 3.59 3.97 6.17
C ALA A 84 2.92 5.31 5.82
N VAL A 85 2.39 6.03 6.83
CA VAL A 85 1.65 7.29 6.65
C VAL A 85 2.53 8.53 6.79
N LYS A 86 3.81 8.36 7.11
CA LYS A 86 4.74 9.48 7.34
C LYS A 86 4.82 10.40 6.13
N ASP A 87 4.57 11.68 6.37
CA ASP A 87 4.54 12.75 5.38
C ASP A 87 3.50 12.58 4.24
N ALA A 88 2.49 11.71 4.42
CA ALA A 88 1.46 11.52 3.39
C ALA A 88 0.54 12.75 3.30
N ASP A 89 0.33 13.26 2.08
CA ASP A 89 -0.65 14.31 1.79
C ASP A 89 -2.07 13.73 1.61
N ILE A 90 -2.15 12.46 1.19
CA ILE A 90 -3.39 11.74 0.93
C ILE A 90 -3.35 10.39 1.63
N LEU A 91 -4.34 10.14 2.50
CA LEU A 91 -4.52 8.88 3.20
C LEU A 91 -5.76 8.14 2.68
N LEU A 92 -5.58 6.90 2.25
CA LEU A 92 -6.64 6.00 1.84
C LEU A 92 -6.87 4.94 2.92
N PHE A 93 -7.91 5.10 3.74
CA PHE A 93 -8.30 4.10 4.75
C PHE A 93 -9.17 3.02 4.12
N ILE A 94 -8.62 1.81 4.01
CA ILE A 94 -9.24 0.65 3.35
C ILE A 94 -9.14 -0.58 4.24
N ILE A 95 -9.66 -0.42 5.45
CA ILE A 95 -9.73 -1.46 6.47
C ILE A 95 -11.17 -1.80 6.82
N PRO A 96 -11.44 -3.03 7.29
CA PRO A 96 -12.71 -3.36 7.92
C PRO A 96 -13.04 -2.41 9.07
N HIS A 97 -14.30 -2.01 9.18
CA HIS A 97 -14.74 -1.01 10.16
C HIS A 97 -14.40 -1.39 11.61
N GLN A 98 -14.40 -2.69 11.94
CA GLN A 98 -14.08 -3.18 13.29
C GLN A 98 -12.63 -2.89 13.75
N PHE A 99 -11.75 -2.47 12.84
CA PHE A 99 -10.34 -2.19 13.15
C PHE A 99 -10.03 -0.69 13.20
N VAL A 100 -10.96 0.19 12.82
CA VAL A 100 -10.71 1.64 12.71
C VAL A 100 -10.24 2.25 14.02
N GLU A 101 -10.84 1.85 15.15
CA GLU A 101 -10.48 2.36 16.48
C GLU A 101 -9.10 1.88 16.98
N ARG A 102 -8.50 0.87 16.31
CA ARG A 102 -7.24 0.23 16.73
C ARG A 102 -6.05 0.60 15.86
N ILE A 103 -6.27 1.37 14.80
CA ILE A 103 -5.21 1.88 13.92
C ILE A 103 -4.45 3.00 14.60
#